data_AF-A0A2V5LC52-F1
#
_entry.id   AF-A0A2V5LC52-F1
#
_cell.length_a   1.000
_cell.length_b   1.000
_cell.length_c   1.000
_cell.angle_alpha   90.00
_cell.angle_beta   90.00
_cell.angle_gamma   90.00
#
_symmetry.space_group_name_H-M   'P 1'
#
loop_
_entity.id
_entity.type
_entity.pdbx_description
1 polymer ?
#
loop_
_entity_poly.entity_id
_entity_poly.type
_entity_poly.pdbx_seq_one_letter_code
_entity_poly.pdbx_strand_id
1 'polypeptide(L)'
;MLPVNATSSSSKWRDGIVLITVWSLLSVGALAVAKQNLSAPGLYYDEAVFAGLAKDFVVGEKRLHMPGCERPIFFGRPCPTFVQPYLGALKSWMLIPGFVLFGSSIAVLRLTTLVWALLALLVFMIAVRQALGLRVALISGILLIVDPNYFFLGLLDWGASIGAFLCRFLAFWLALLWWQHRNLLYLFLASLFLGLGVFNKVDFLVFISATSVAAVCVYSRPIWTALRPRFSIVPIVCLGFLLGAGVMILKIGRIVSLTTTAQAMTGPRELNGKLHTLIAMYDGSYFHRLMNIGGIFGKMFDQPAGVHALLGLTVALAIIAAAMFVRERNLVRIIGFLLVSLLLVTVGVLILPGAVKIHHAILAFPFPQLIIASICVFLWDRESTRSVRRVMRITIAVAILILIGSDLLAISKTETLLTETGGRGHWSNAFDRFCEENKNRSDLVIASLDWGFNEQVAFLTDAPKLVEPVWGFPQYKELPRLPRQPQYLYLAHPAEYSLFRYDLVYLEALRGSGENVEIRPYPDRQGQVVFYTIKFPAD
;
A
#
# COMPACT_ATOMS: atom_id res chain seq x y z
N MET A 1 -13.56 -19.10 -24.54
CA MET A 1 -14.92 -19.12 -24.01
C MET A 1 -14.80 -19.27 -22.51
N LEU A 2 -14.93 -18.17 -21.74
CA LEU A 2 -15.31 -18.32 -20.35
C LEU A 2 -16.79 -18.71 -20.39
N PRO A 3 -17.20 -19.84 -19.79
CA PRO A 3 -18.60 -20.22 -19.76
C PRO A 3 -19.32 -19.16 -18.94
N VAL A 4 -20.14 -18.34 -19.59
CA VAL A 4 -21.20 -17.62 -18.90
C VAL A 4 -22.16 -18.72 -18.48
N ASN A 5 -22.00 -19.24 -17.25
CA ASN A 5 -22.96 -20.18 -16.70
C ASN A 5 -24.35 -19.53 -16.81
N ALA A 6 -25.23 -20.14 -17.59
CA ALA A 6 -26.62 -19.75 -17.71
C ALA A 6 -27.35 -20.13 -16.41
N THR A 7 -27.02 -19.44 -15.32
CA THR A 7 -27.76 -19.52 -14.08
C THR A 7 -29.01 -18.66 -14.20
N SER A 8 -30.14 -19.16 -13.66
CA SER A 8 -31.40 -18.43 -13.61
C SER A 8 -31.23 -17.07 -12.92
N SER A 9 -32.08 -16.09 -13.25
CA SER A 9 -32.07 -14.77 -12.60
C SER A 9 -32.15 -14.87 -11.07
N SER A 10 -32.94 -15.83 -10.57
CA SER A 10 -33.09 -16.11 -9.13
C SER A 10 -31.80 -16.60 -8.47
N SER A 11 -31.00 -17.42 -9.16
CA SER A 11 -29.69 -17.87 -8.67
C SER A 11 -28.69 -16.71 -8.61
N LYS A 12 -28.68 -15.83 -9.61
CA LYS A 12 -27.78 -14.66 -9.65
C LYS A 12 -28.06 -13.66 -8.53
N TRP A 13 -29.34 -13.47 -8.20
CA TRP A 13 -29.74 -12.61 -7.09
C TRP A 13 -29.32 -13.17 -5.73
N ARG A 14 -29.54 -14.48 -5.50
CA ARG A 14 -29.09 -15.18 -4.28
C ARG A 14 -27.57 -15.11 -4.11
N ASP A 15 -26.81 -15.35 -5.16
CA ASP A 15 -25.34 -15.24 -5.13
C ASP A 15 -24.89 -13.82 -4.82
N GLY A 16 -25.65 -12.82 -5.30
CA GLY A 16 -25.46 -11.41 -4.95
C GLY A 16 -25.61 -11.15 -3.46
N ILE A 17 -26.71 -11.62 -2.87
CA ILE A 17 -26.99 -11.45 -1.43
C ILE A 17 -25.91 -12.11 -0.59
N VAL A 18 -25.51 -13.35 -0.92
CA VAL A 18 -24.46 -14.07 -0.18
C VAL A 18 -23.14 -13.30 -0.23
N LEU A 19 -22.74 -12.82 -1.41
CA LEU A 19 -21.50 -12.07 -1.57
C LEU A 19 -21.50 -10.80 -0.72
N ILE A 20 -22.58 -10.01 -0.78
CA ILE A 20 -22.69 -8.76 0.01
C ILE A 20 -22.72 -9.05 1.51
N THR A 21 -23.42 -10.12 1.92
CA THR A 21 -23.47 -10.52 3.34
C THR A 21 -22.07 -10.88 3.85
N VAL A 22 -21.34 -11.73 3.12
CA VAL A 22 -19.97 -12.11 3.51
C VAL A 22 -19.05 -10.89 3.50
N TRP A 23 -19.09 -10.05 2.46
CA TRP A 23 -18.31 -8.82 2.42
C TRP A 23 -18.62 -7.89 3.60
N SER A 24 -19.89 -7.76 3.99
CA SER A 24 -20.30 -6.94 5.14
C SER A 24 -19.74 -7.49 6.45
N LEU A 25 -19.80 -8.81 6.65
CA LEU A 25 -19.22 -9.46 7.83
C LEU A 25 -17.69 -9.27 7.88
N LEU A 26 -17.01 -9.43 6.74
CA LEU A 26 -15.56 -9.19 6.64
C LEU A 26 -15.22 -7.72 6.92
N SER A 27 -16.03 -6.79 6.44
CA SER A 27 -15.86 -5.35 6.67
C SER A 27 -16.00 -5.00 8.16
N VAL A 28 -17.02 -5.53 8.84
CA VAL A 28 -17.22 -5.36 10.29
C VAL A 28 -16.05 -5.97 11.07
N GLY A 29 -15.60 -7.16 10.69
CA GLY A 29 -14.44 -7.81 11.32
C GLY A 29 -13.16 -6.99 11.16
N ALA A 30 -12.87 -6.51 9.94
CA ALA A 30 -11.70 -5.68 9.66
C ALA A 30 -11.74 -4.36 10.46
N LEU A 31 -12.91 -3.69 10.53
CA LEU A 31 -13.09 -2.48 11.33
C LEU A 31 -12.89 -2.73 12.83
N ALA A 32 -13.36 -3.87 13.34
CA ALA A 32 -13.19 -4.23 14.74
C ALA A 32 -11.71 -4.43 15.11
N VAL A 33 -10.93 -5.10 14.25
CA VAL A 33 -9.49 -5.28 14.43
C VAL A 33 -8.75 -3.95 14.29
N ALA A 34 -9.11 -3.14 13.29
CA ALA A 34 -8.47 -1.85 13.01
C ALA A 34 -8.72 -0.76 14.07
N LYS A 35 -9.66 -0.96 15.01
CA LYS A 35 -10.06 0.06 15.99
C LYS A 35 -8.89 0.64 16.78
N GLN A 36 -7.92 -0.19 17.17
CA GLN A 36 -6.78 0.28 17.96
C GLN A 36 -5.80 1.12 17.13
N ASN A 37 -5.66 0.81 15.85
CA ASN A 37 -4.88 1.56 14.86
C ASN A 37 -5.43 2.96 14.61
N LEU A 38 -6.59 3.34 15.14
CA LEU A 38 -7.06 4.73 15.02
C LEU A 38 -6.29 5.71 15.93
N SER A 39 -5.48 5.18 16.86
CA SER A 39 -4.70 5.97 17.83
C SER A 39 -3.28 5.44 18.09
N ALA A 40 -3.01 4.15 17.85
CA ALA A 40 -1.69 3.54 18.01
C ALA A 40 -1.50 2.46 16.93
N PRO A 41 -0.42 2.45 16.14
CA PRO A 41 0.79 3.27 16.27
C PRO A 41 0.53 4.75 16.03
N GLY A 42 1.52 5.58 16.36
CA GLY A 42 1.52 6.98 15.97
C GLY A 42 1.43 7.18 14.46
N LEU A 43 1.15 8.41 14.04
CA LEU A 43 1.10 8.76 12.63
C LEU A 43 2.49 8.58 12.01
N TYR A 44 2.60 7.90 10.86
CA TYR A 44 3.89 7.76 10.16
C TYR A 44 4.11 8.87 9.14
N TYR A 45 5.38 9.23 8.88
CA TYR A 45 5.74 10.31 7.96
C TYR A 45 5.10 10.15 6.58
N ASP A 46 5.21 8.98 5.95
CA ASP A 46 4.63 8.75 4.61
C ASP A 46 3.08 8.73 4.63
N GLU A 47 2.44 8.36 5.76
CA GLU A 47 0.98 8.54 5.91
C GLU A 47 0.65 10.03 5.91
N ALA A 48 1.42 10.80 6.70
CA ALA A 48 1.26 12.23 6.89
C ALA A 48 1.51 13.05 5.62
N VAL A 49 2.41 12.62 4.73
CA VAL A 49 2.62 13.30 3.45
C VAL A 49 1.32 13.37 2.64
N PHE A 50 0.63 12.24 2.43
CA PHE A 50 -0.62 12.25 1.66
C PHE A 50 -1.74 12.99 2.39
N ALA A 51 -1.81 12.80 3.70
CA ALA A 51 -2.84 13.38 4.56
C ALA A 51 -2.68 14.90 4.69
N GLY A 52 -1.46 15.39 4.86
CA GLY A 52 -1.12 16.81 4.94
C GLY A 52 -1.52 17.56 3.69
N LEU A 53 -1.21 17.01 2.51
CA LEU A 53 -1.63 17.59 1.23
C LEU A 53 -3.17 17.66 1.08
N ALA A 54 -3.89 16.68 1.61
CA ALA A 54 -5.35 16.72 1.66
C ALA A 54 -5.88 17.73 2.70
N LYS A 55 -5.26 17.81 3.90
CA LYS A 55 -5.58 18.80 4.95
C LYS A 55 -5.41 20.22 4.41
N ASP A 56 -4.32 20.49 3.70
CA ASP A 56 -4.04 21.78 3.07
C ASP A 56 -5.12 22.21 2.08
N PHE A 57 -5.63 21.28 1.26
CA PHE A 57 -6.75 21.57 0.38
C PHE A 57 -8.04 21.89 1.14
N VAL A 58 -8.33 21.14 2.21
CA VAL A 58 -9.55 21.31 3.01
C VAL A 58 -9.53 22.63 3.80
N VAL A 59 -8.40 22.96 4.42
CA VAL A 59 -8.22 24.18 5.21
C VAL A 59 -7.97 25.41 4.32
N GLY A 60 -7.43 25.22 3.11
CA GLY A 60 -7.09 26.32 2.21
C GLY A 60 -5.72 26.96 2.48
N GLU A 61 -4.88 26.32 3.29
CA GLU A 61 -3.57 26.81 3.69
C GLU A 61 -2.45 25.99 3.05
N LYS A 62 -1.36 26.65 2.68
CA LYS A 62 -0.18 25.99 2.12
C LYS A 62 0.88 25.81 3.20
N ARG A 63 1.03 24.59 3.71
CA ARG A 63 2.05 24.26 4.72
C ARG A 63 3.37 23.80 4.08
N LEU A 64 4.42 23.75 4.91
CA LEU A 64 5.71 23.21 4.53
C LEU A 64 5.61 21.68 4.43
N HIS A 65 5.91 21.16 3.24
CA HIS A 65 6.02 19.73 2.98
C HIS A 65 7.39 19.43 2.39
N MET A 66 7.73 18.15 2.37
CA MET A 66 8.94 17.62 1.76
C MET A 66 9.11 18.09 0.30
N PRO A 67 10.34 18.19 -0.20
CA PRO A 67 10.62 18.62 -1.57
C PRO A 67 9.92 17.75 -2.62
N GLY A 68 9.44 18.40 -3.68
CA GLY A 68 8.85 17.72 -4.84
C GLY A 68 7.33 17.56 -4.81
N CYS A 69 6.65 17.94 -3.73
CA CYS A 69 5.20 18.02 -3.70
C CYS A 69 4.68 19.17 -4.58
N GLU A 70 3.71 18.89 -5.45
CA GLU A 70 3.06 19.86 -6.33
C GLU A 70 1.62 20.11 -5.88
N ARG A 71 1.32 21.38 -5.61
CA ARG A 71 0.02 21.88 -5.14
C ARG A 71 -0.33 23.19 -5.83
N PRO A 72 -0.64 23.20 -7.13
CA PRO A 72 -1.14 24.40 -7.80
C PRO A 72 -2.39 24.95 -7.10
N ILE A 73 -2.56 26.26 -7.14
CA ILE A 73 -3.77 26.89 -6.60
C ILE A 73 -4.88 26.74 -7.64
N PHE A 74 -5.92 25.97 -7.30
CA PHE A 74 -7.16 25.88 -8.08
C PHE A 74 -8.32 26.35 -7.21
N PHE A 75 -9.15 27.25 -7.74
CA PHE A 75 -10.29 27.85 -7.02
C PHE A 75 -9.91 28.40 -5.63
N GLY A 76 -8.75 29.06 -5.54
CA GLY A 76 -8.26 29.66 -4.29
C GLY A 76 -7.71 28.66 -3.26
N ARG A 77 -7.61 27.37 -3.58
CA ARG A 77 -7.13 26.32 -2.67
C ARG A 77 -5.90 25.59 -3.25
N PRO A 78 -4.95 25.14 -2.39
CA PRO A 78 -3.81 24.34 -2.84
C PRO A 78 -4.26 22.92 -3.17
N CYS A 79 -4.49 22.65 -4.44
CA CYS A 79 -4.99 21.36 -4.91
C CYS A 79 -3.82 20.40 -5.13
N PRO A 80 -3.76 19.25 -4.45
CA PRO A 80 -2.64 18.35 -4.58
C PRO A 80 -2.68 17.66 -5.94
N THR A 81 -1.57 17.71 -6.68
CA THR A 81 -1.42 17.05 -7.99
C THR A 81 -0.36 15.95 -7.93
N PHE A 82 0.78 16.22 -7.30
CA PHE A 82 1.83 15.23 -7.08
C PHE A 82 2.34 15.28 -5.65
N VAL A 83 2.59 14.09 -5.11
CA VAL A 83 3.34 13.94 -3.87
C VAL A 83 4.83 13.94 -4.17
N GLN A 84 5.22 13.23 -5.24
CA GLN A 84 6.57 13.22 -5.80
C GLN A 84 6.47 13.10 -7.33
N PRO A 85 7.56 13.35 -8.09
CA PRO A 85 7.50 13.33 -9.55
C PRO A 85 6.95 12.04 -10.18
N TYR A 86 7.04 10.91 -9.48
CA TYR A 86 6.56 9.59 -9.92
C TYR A 86 5.31 9.08 -9.16
N LEU A 87 4.74 9.91 -8.27
CA LEU A 87 3.68 9.57 -7.32
C LEU A 87 2.61 10.65 -7.32
N GLY A 88 1.47 10.37 -7.96
CA GLY A 88 0.36 11.32 -8.05
C GLY A 88 -0.43 11.45 -6.75
N ALA A 89 -1.24 12.50 -6.67
CA ALA A 89 -2.03 12.83 -5.48
C ALA A 89 -3.35 12.04 -5.34
N LEU A 90 -3.52 10.91 -6.03
CA LEU A 90 -4.78 10.15 -6.01
C LEU A 90 -5.21 9.79 -4.58
N LYS A 91 -4.27 9.31 -3.75
CA LYS A 91 -4.57 8.99 -2.35
C LYS A 91 -4.99 10.24 -1.57
N SER A 92 -4.39 11.41 -1.81
CA SER A 92 -4.84 12.66 -1.19
C SER A 92 -6.28 12.99 -1.61
N TRP A 93 -6.64 12.81 -2.89
CA TRP A 93 -8.02 12.99 -3.36
C TRP A 93 -9.01 12.04 -2.70
N MET A 94 -8.60 10.80 -2.47
CA MET A 94 -9.39 9.80 -1.75
C MET A 94 -9.63 10.17 -0.28
N LEU A 95 -8.74 10.95 0.33
CA LEU A 95 -8.85 11.40 1.73
C LEU A 95 -9.70 12.66 1.91
N ILE A 96 -9.74 13.55 0.90
CA ILE A 96 -10.46 14.83 0.96
C ILE A 96 -11.91 14.68 1.44
N PRO A 97 -12.75 13.76 0.89
CA PRO A 97 -14.13 13.63 1.35
C PRO A 97 -14.25 13.30 2.84
N GLY A 98 -13.37 12.42 3.36
CA GLY A 98 -13.34 12.07 4.77
C GLY A 98 -12.98 13.28 5.64
N PHE A 99 -11.97 14.05 5.23
CA PHE A 99 -11.55 15.25 5.97
C PHE A 99 -12.57 16.38 5.91
N VAL A 100 -13.29 16.56 4.80
CA VAL A 100 -14.38 17.54 4.70
C VAL A 100 -15.53 17.19 5.64
N LEU A 101 -15.89 15.91 5.74
CA LEU A 101 -17.06 15.47 6.53
C LEU A 101 -16.77 15.31 8.02
N PHE A 102 -15.57 14.85 8.38
CA PHE A 102 -15.24 14.43 9.75
C PHE A 102 -14.02 15.13 10.35
N GLY A 103 -13.40 16.06 9.61
CA GLY A 103 -12.17 16.75 10.01
C GLY A 103 -10.90 15.94 9.74
N SER A 104 -9.75 16.62 9.81
CA SER A 104 -8.43 16.02 9.58
C SER A 104 -7.85 15.46 10.88
N SER A 105 -8.00 14.16 11.10
CA SER A 105 -7.40 13.43 12.23
C SER A 105 -6.81 12.09 11.78
N ILE A 106 -5.96 11.47 12.61
CA ILE A 106 -5.38 10.14 12.35
C ILE A 106 -6.49 9.10 12.16
N ALA A 107 -7.52 9.13 13.01
CA ALA A 107 -8.65 8.21 12.91
C ALA A 107 -9.38 8.34 11.56
N VAL A 108 -9.67 9.56 11.13
CA VAL A 108 -10.36 9.79 9.84
C VAL A 108 -9.47 9.39 8.66
N LEU A 109 -8.16 9.66 8.72
CA LEU A 109 -7.19 9.24 7.71
C LEU A 109 -7.21 7.71 7.52
N ARG A 110 -7.07 6.97 8.61
CA ARG A 110 -6.97 5.50 8.60
C ARG A 110 -8.31 4.84 8.27
N LEU A 111 -9.43 5.34 8.82
CA LEU A 111 -10.77 4.86 8.46
C LEU A 111 -11.10 5.11 6.99
N THR A 112 -10.80 6.30 6.46
CA THR A 112 -11.05 6.60 5.04
C THR A 112 -10.25 5.68 4.13
N THR A 113 -8.98 5.44 4.46
CA THR A 113 -8.13 4.49 3.72
C THR A 113 -8.69 3.07 3.77
N LEU A 114 -9.13 2.62 4.95
CA LEU A 114 -9.73 1.29 5.14
C LEU A 114 -11.04 1.13 4.38
N VAL A 115 -11.90 2.16 4.35
CA VAL A 115 -13.14 2.15 3.55
C VAL A 115 -12.83 1.95 2.07
N TRP A 116 -11.81 2.64 1.52
CA TRP A 116 -11.39 2.43 0.14
C TRP A 116 -10.81 1.04 -0.11
N ALA A 117 -10.08 0.46 0.85
CA ALA A 117 -9.62 -0.92 0.78
C ALA A 117 -10.81 -1.90 0.76
N LEU A 118 -11.79 -1.73 1.64
CA LEU A 118 -13.00 -2.57 1.67
C LEU A 118 -13.84 -2.43 0.39
N LEU A 119 -13.90 -1.23 -0.21
CA LEU A 119 -14.54 -1.03 -1.50
C LEU A 119 -13.77 -1.73 -2.63
N ALA A 120 -12.44 -1.66 -2.62
CA ALA A 120 -11.61 -2.39 -3.57
C ALA A 120 -11.84 -3.91 -3.44
N LEU A 121 -11.91 -4.44 -2.21
CA LEU A 121 -12.27 -5.83 -1.93
C LEU A 121 -13.64 -6.21 -2.50
N LEU A 122 -14.66 -5.36 -2.32
CA LEU A 122 -15.99 -5.60 -2.87
C LEU A 122 -15.97 -5.72 -4.39
N VAL A 123 -15.33 -4.75 -5.07
CA VAL A 123 -15.19 -4.75 -6.53
C VAL A 123 -14.46 -6.00 -6.99
N PHE A 124 -13.38 -6.39 -6.29
CA PHE A 124 -12.67 -7.64 -6.54
C PHE A 124 -13.59 -8.86 -6.44
N MET A 125 -14.33 -9.01 -5.34
CA MET A 125 -15.23 -10.15 -5.15
C MET A 125 -16.32 -10.20 -6.23
N ILE A 126 -16.89 -9.05 -6.62
CA ILE A 126 -17.89 -8.95 -7.69
C ILE A 126 -17.28 -9.42 -9.03
N ALA A 127 -16.09 -8.92 -9.37
CA ALA A 127 -15.41 -9.26 -10.61
C ALA A 127 -15.05 -10.76 -10.67
N VAL A 128 -14.54 -11.32 -9.57
CA VAL A 128 -14.21 -12.74 -9.46
C VAL A 128 -15.47 -13.60 -9.52
N ARG A 129 -16.57 -13.20 -8.87
CA ARG A 129 -17.84 -13.93 -8.97
C ARG A 129 -18.29 -14.03 -10.42
N GLN A 130 -18.17 -12.93 -11.16
CA GLN A 130 -18.55 -12.86 -12.58
C GLN A 130 -17.62 -13.68 -13.49
N ALA A 131 -16.33 -13.78 -13.16
CA ALA A 131 -15.33 -14.48 -13.98
C ALA A 131 -15.18 -15.97 -13.64
N LEU A 132 -15.18 -16.32 -12.36
CA LEU A 132 -14.76 -17.62 -11.82
C LEU A 132 -15.82 -18.27 -10.89
N GLY A 133 -16.93 -17.57 -10.61
CA GLY A 133 -18.03 -18.06 -9.79
C GLY A 133 -17.94 -17.68 -8.31
N LEU A 134 -19.06 -17.85 -7.59
CA LEU A 134 -19.21 -17.39 -6.21
C LEU A 134 -18.19 -18.01 -5.25
N ARG A 135 -17.96 -19.33 -5.30
CA ARG A 135 -17.05 -20.01 -4.36
C ARG A 135 -15.62 -19.47 -4.44
N VAL A 136 -15.13 -19.24 -5.65
CA VAL A 136 -13.80 -18.65 -5.86
C VAL A 136 -13.76 -17.24 -5.29
N ALA A 137 -14.78 -16.43 -5.55
CA ALA A 137 -14.88 -15.06 -5.04
C ALA A 137 -14.91 -14.99 -3.50
N LEU A 138 -15.64 -15.89 -2.84
CA LEU A 138 -15.70 -15.95 -1.38
C LEU A 138 -14.34 -16.36 -0.80
N ILE A 139 -13.73 -17.44 -1.30
CA ILE A 139 -12.44 -17.92 -0.78
C ILE A 139 -11.35 -16.87 -1.03
N SER A 140 -11.22 -16.35 -2.26
CA SER A 140 -10.19 -15.37 -2.57
C SER A 140 -10.41 -14.03 -1.86
N GLY A 141 -11.67 -13.62 -1.65
CA GLY A 141 -12.00 -12.42 -0.89
C GLY A 141 -11.62 -12.54 0.58
N ILE A 142 -11.94 -13.67 1.22
CA ILE A 142 -11.53 -13.96 2.60
C ILE A 142 -10.00 -13.98 2.70
N LEU A 143 -9.32 -14.74 1.84
CA LEU A 143 -7.85 -14.82 1.84
C LEU A 143 -7.19 -13.45 1.60
N LEU A 144 -7.79 -12.58 0.78
CA LEU A 144 -7.22 -11.27 0.52
C LEU A 144 -7.34 -10.32 1.72
N ILE A 145 -8.50 -10.27 2.41
CA ILE A 145 -8.68 -9.33 3.53
C ILE A 145 -7.96 -9.77 4.80
N VAL A 146 -7.79 -11.08 5.01
CA VAL A 146 -7.03 -11.59 6.18
C VAL A 146 -5.52 -11.57 5.95
N ASP A 147 -5.06 -11.42 4.71
CA ASP A 147 -3.63 -11.27 4.42
C ASP A 147 -3.07 -10.04 5.15
N PRO A 148 -2.02 -10.18 5.98
CA PRO A 148 -1.49 -9.09 6.77
C PRO A 148 -1.02 -7.91 5.90
N ASN A 149 -0.51 -8.17 4.70
CA ASN A 149 -0.02 -7.11 3.83
C ASN A 149 -1.17 -6.29 3.27
N TYR A 150 -2.25 -6.93 2.82
CA TYR A 150 -3.43 -6.20 2.32
C TYR A 150 -4.14 -5.46 3.45
N PHE A 151 -4.31 -6.10 4.61
CA PHE A 151 -4.95 -5.49 5.77
C PHE A 151 -4.22 -4.22 6.23
N PHE A 152 -2.91 -4.33 6.51
CA PHE A 152 -2.17 -3.18 7.02
C PHE A 152 -1.85 -2.14 5.95
N LEU A 153 -1.69 -2.50 4.67
CA LEU A 153 -1.68 -1.49 3.59
C LEU A 153 -3.05 -0.82 3.41
N GLY A 154 -4.14 -1.47 3.80
CA GLY A 154 -5.48 -0.88 3.84
C GLY A 154 -5.68 0.10 4.98
N LEU A 155 -4.81 0.10 5.98
CA LEU A 155 -5.01 0.81 7.24
C LEU A 155 -3.90 1.84 7.48
N LEU A 156 -2.64 1.40 7.42
CA LEU A 156 -1.41 2.14 7.68
C LEU A 156 -0.66 2.42 6.35
N ASP A 157 -1.38 2.75 5.27
CA ASP A 157 -0.79 2.83 3.93
C ASP A 157 0.31 3.90 3.84
N TRP A 158 1.56 3.52 3.58
CA TRP A 158 2.64 4.46 3.22
C TRP A 158 2.99 4.44 1.72
N GLY A 159 2.33 3.62 0.90
CA GLY A 159 2.77 3.31 -0.46
C GLY A 159 1.80 3.64 -1.59
N ALA A 160 0.70 4.34 -1.31
CA ALA A 160 -0.42 4.56 -2.23
C ALA A 160 -0.97 3.26 -2.83
N SER A 161 -0.95 2.17 -2.06
CA SER A 161 -1.26 0.83 -2.56
C SER A 161 -2.77 0.67 -2.83
N ILE A 162 -3.61 1.31 -2.02
CA ILE A 162 -5.07 1.15 -2.12
C ILE A 162 -5.64 1.76 -3.40
N GLY A 163 -5.11 2.92 -3.83
CA GLY A 163 -5.44 3.50 -5.13
C GLY A 163 -5.13 2.54 -6.29
N ALA A 164 -3.98 1.87 -6.23
CA ALA A 164 -3.57 0.88 -7.23
C ALA A 164 -4.49 -0.35 -7.25
N PHE A 165 -4.86 -0.88 -6.08
CA PHE A 165 -5.80 -2.00 -5.96
C PHE A 165 -7.17 -1.67 -6.55
N LEU A 166 -7.75 -0.52 -6.16
CA LEU A 166 -9.04 -0.10 -6.65
C LEU A 166 -9.05 0.07 -8.17
N CYS A 167 -8.04 0.76 -8.72
CA CYS A 167 -7.87 0.94 -10.15
C CYS A 167 -7.77 -0.40 -10.89
N ARG A 168 -6.97 -1.34 -10.37
CA ARG A 168 -6.82 -2.69 -10.92
C ARG A 168 -8.13 -3.46 -10.94
N PHE A 169 -8.86 -3.48 -9.83
CA PHE A 169 -10.10 -4.26 -9.70
C PHE A 169 -11.23 -3.67 -10.53
N LEU A 170 -11.37 -2.34 -10.56
CA LEU A 170 -12.33 -1.66 -11.43
C LEU A 170 -12.00 -1.89 -12.90
N ALA A 171 -10.74 -1.72 -13.30
CA ALA A 171 -10.33 -1.95 -14.69
C ALA A 171 -10.64 -3.38 -15.14
N PHE A 172 -10.33 -4.38 -14.31
CA PHE A 172 -10.64 -5.78 -14.61
C PHE A 172 -12.15 -6.02 -14.70
N TRP A 173 -12.93 -5.54 -13.74
CA TRP A 173 -14.38 -5.69 -13.73
C TRP A 173 -15.05 -5.03 -14.95
N LEU A 174 -14.66 -3.79 -15.27
CA LEU A 174 -15.16 -3.04 -16.41
C LEU A 174 -14.75 -3.69 -17.74
N ALA A 175 -13.54 -4.26 -17.82
CA ALA A 175 -13.12 -5.05 -18.99
C ALA A 175 -13.99 -6.31 -19.17
N LEU A 176 -14.40 -6.98 -18.08
CA LEU A 176 -15.36 -8.09 -18.14
C LEU A 176 -16.74 -7.63 -18.61
N LEU A 177 -17.23 -6.48 -18.12
CA LEU A 177 -18.50 -5.91 -18.55
C LEU A 177 -18.47 -5.51 -20.03
N TRP A 178 -17.38 -4.91 -20.50
CA TRP A 178 -17.18 -4.65 -21.93
C TRP A 178 -17.17 -5.98 -22.71
N TRP A 179 -16.50 -7.01 -22.21
CA TRP A 179 -16.47 -8.31 -22.89
C TRP A 179 -17.86 -8.94 -23.03
N GLN A 180 -18.73 -8.74 -22.04
CA GLN A 180 -20.09 -9.29 -22.04
C GLN A 180 -21.07 -8.44 -22.87
N HIS A 181 -21.07 -7.13 -22.67
CA HIS A 181 -22.08 -6.22 -23.22
C HIS A 181 -21.63 -5.48 -24.48
N ARG A 182 -20.33 -5.47 -24.79
CA ARG A 182 -19.72 -4.74 -25.91
C ARG A 182 -19.96 -3.23 -25.88
N ASN A 183 -20.28 -2.67 -24.71
CA ASN A 183 -20.48 -1.24 -24.52
C ASN A 183 -19.13 -0.50 -24.38
N LEU A 184 -18.89 0.47 -25.26
CA LEU A 184 -17.65 1.25 -25.32
C LEU A 184 -17.39 2.09 -24.08
N LEU A 185 -18.42 2.49 -23.33
CA LEU A 185 -18.25 3.20 -22.06
C LEU A 185 -17.48 2.35 -21.05
N TYR A 186 -17.76 1.05 -20.96
CA TYR A 186 -17.03 0.17 -20.05
C TYR A 186 -15.56 0.02 -20.47
N LEU A 187 -15.27 0.01 -21.77
CA LEU A 187 -13.90 -0.03 -22.26
C LEU A 187 -13.14 1.28 -21.96
N PHE A 188 -13.80 2.42 -22.20
CA PHE A 188 -13.28 3.74 -21.84
C PHE A 188 -12.99 3.84 -20.34
N LEU A 189 -13.93 3.43 -19.49
CA LEU A 189 -13.76 3.47 -18.04
C LEU A 189 -12.67 2.48 -17.58
N ALA A 190 -12.59 1.29 -18.19
CA ALA A 190 -11.52 0.34 -17.89
C ALA A 190 -10.15 0.96 -18.19
N SER A 191 -9.96 1.59 -19.36
CA SER A 191 -8.70 2.24 -19.71
C SER A 191 -8.45 3.49 -18.86
N LEU A 192 -9.48 4.24 -18.49
CA LEU A 192 -9.41 5.36 -17.54
C LEU A 192 -8.84 4.92 -16.20
N PHE A 193 -9.34 3.83 -15.61
CA PHE A 193 -8.80 3.32 -14.34
C PHE A 193 -7.39 2.74 -14.48
N LEU A 194 -7.03 2.14 -15.62
CA LEU A 194 -5.64 1.76 -15.87
C LEU A 194 -4.71 2.97 -15.91
N GLY A 195 -5.12 4.05 -16.58
CA GLY A 195 -4.40 5.32 -16.60
C GLY A 195 -4.32 5.93 -15.20
N LEU A 196 -5.42 5.94 -14.45
CA LEU A 196 -5.47 6.46 -13.08
C LEU A 196 -4.55 5.68 -12.13
N GLY A 197 -4.39 4.37 -12.35
CA GLY A 197 -3.38 3.57 -11.65
C GLY A 197 -1.95 4.02 -11.93
N VAL A 198 -1.64 4.41 -13.17
CA VAL A 198 -0.33 5.00 -13.54
C VAL A 198 -0.15 6.39 -12.92
N PHE A 199 -1.21 7.21 -12.88
CA PHE A 199 -1.17 8.49 -12.17
C PHE A 199 -0.94 8.29 -10.67
N ASN A 200 -1.61 7.33 -10.04
CA ASN A 200 -1.39 6.97 -8.64
C ASN A 200 0.09 6.70 -8.39
N LYS A 201 0.69 5.82 -9.21
CA LYS A 201 2.13 5.56 -9.19
C LYS A 201 2.60 4.93 -10.50
N VAL A 202 3.75 5.37 -10.99
CA VAL A 202 4.26 4.95 -12.31
C VAL A 202 4.59 3.45 -12.39
N ASP A 203 4.92 2.81 -11.26
CA ASP A 203 5.22 1.38 -11.19
C ASP A 203 4.01 0.49 -11.54
N PHE A 204 2.80 1.05 -11.55
CA PHE A 204 1.60 0.38 -12.04
C PHE A 204 1.73 -0.07 -13.51
N LEU A 205 2.62 0.56 -14.30
CA LEU A 205 2.96 0.11 -15.65
C LEU A 205 3.53 -1.31 -15.67
N VAL A 206 4.23 -1.75 -14.62
CA VAL A 206 4.70 -3.14 -14.48
C VAL A 206 3.51 -4.09 -14.46
N PHE A 207 2.47 -3.76 -13.70
CA PHE A 207 1.24 -4.56 -13.66
C PHE A 207 0.53 -4.60 -15.02
N ILE A 208 0.35 -3.44 -15.66
CA ILE A 208 -0.33 -3.32 -16.96
C ILE A 208 0.42 -4.14 -18.03
N SER A 209 1.73 -3.95 -18.15
CA SER A 209 2.56 -4.64 -19.15
C SER A 209 2.56 -6.15 -18.92
N ALA A 210 2.82 -6.61 -17.70
CA ALA A 210 2.87 -8.02 -17.36
C ALA A 210 1.54 -8.73 -17.65
N THR A 211 0.41 -8.15 -17.22
CA THR A 211 -0.92 -8.76 -17.45
C THR A 211 -1.34 -8.71 -18.91
N SER A 212 -0.96 -7.66 -19.66
CA SER A 212 -1.22 -7.58 -21.09
C SER A 212 -0.43 -8.64 -21.85
N VAL A 213 0.86 -8.81 -21.54
CA VAL A 213 1.69 -9.87 -22.13
C VAL A 213 1.14 -11.25 -21.77
N ALA A 214 0.80 -11.49 -20.50
CA ALA A 214 0.19 -12.75 -20.07
C ALA A 214 -1.13 -13.04 -20.82
N ALA A 215 -1.97 -12.02 -21.00
CA ALA A 215 -3.21 -12.14 -21.76
C ALA A 215 -2.95 -12.51 -23.22
N VAL A 216 -1.96 -11.89 -23.87
CA VAL A 216 -1.58 -12.24 -25.25
C VAL A 216 -1.01 -13.66 -25.33
N CYS A 217 -0.11 -14.06 -24.41
CA CYS A 217 0.47 -15.39 -24.39
C CYS A 217 -0.59 -16.50 -24.27
N VAL A 218 -1.62 -16.29 -23.44
CA VAL A 218 -2.60 -17.34 -23.10
C VAL A 218 -3.88 -17.25 -23.95
N TYR A 219 -4.28 -16.03 -24.34
CA TYR A 219 -5.53 -15.73 -25.04
C TYR A 219 -5.33 -15.03 -26.40
N SER A 220 -4.16 -15.17 -27.04
CA SER A 220 -3.83 -14.59 -28.36
C SER A 220 -4.96 -14.70 -29.39
N ARG A 221 -5.44 -15.93 -29.65
CA ARG A 221 -6.51 -16.18 -30.63
C ARG A 221 -7.82 -15.45 -30.26
N PRO A 222 -8.43 -15.65 -29.06
CA PRO A 222 -9.60 -14.89 -28.63
C PRO A 222 -9.47 -13.37 -28.72
N ILE A 223 -8.32 -12.84 -28.30
CA ILE A 223 -8.04 -11.40 -28.33
C ILE A 223 -8.00 -10.90 -29.77
N TRP A 224 -7.23 -11.58 -30.64
CA TRP A 224 -7.12 -11.22 -32.04
C TRP A 224 -8.46 -11.26 -32.77
N THR A 225 -9.26 -12.31 -32.57
CA THR A 225 -10.59 -12.42 -33.17
C THR A 225 -11.53 -11.32 -32.69
N ALA A 226 -11.43 -10.91 -31.42
CA ALA A 226 -12.27 -9.84 -30.87
C ALA A 226 -11.87 -8.44 -31.36
N LEU A 227 -10.56 -8.19 -31.51
CA LEU A 227 -9.99 -6.88 -31.83
C LEU A 227 -9.86 -6.61 -33.34
N ARG A 228 -9.54 -7.61 -34.16
CA ARG A 228 -9.31 -7.46 -35.61
C ARG A 228 -10.42 -6.69 -36.35
N PRO A 229 -11.72 -6.94 -36.13
CA PRO A 229 -12.77 -6.21 -36.82
C PRO A 229 -13.07 -4.83 -36.21
N ARG A 230 -12.35 -4.41 -35.15
CA ARG A 230 -12.73 -3.29 -34.27
C ARG A 230 -11.56 -2.36 -33.94
N PHE A 231 -10.67 -2.10 -34.90
CA PHE A 231 -9.59 -1.11 -34.70
C PHE A 231 -10.11 0.28 -34.29
N SER A 232 -11.37 0.61 -34.58
CA SER A 232 -12.05 1.83 -34.11
C SER A 232 -12.16 1.98 -32.58
N ILE A 233 -11.89 0.93 -31.78
CA ILE A 233 -11.89 1.06 -30.32
C ILE A 233 -10.59 1.63 -29.76
N VAL A 234 -9.50 1.63 -30.55
CA VAL A 234 -8.18 2.10 -30.12
C VAL A 234 -8.22 3.56 -29.64
N PRO A 235 -8.83 4.51 -30.36
CA PRO A 235 -8.95 5.89 -29.88
C PRO A 235 -9.66 6.01 -28.52
N ILE A 236 -10.65 5.16 -28.26
CA ILE A 236 -11.41 5.18 -26.99
C ILE A 236 -10.55 4.66 -25.83
N VAL A 237 -9.79 3.58 -26.07
CA VAL A 237 -8.84 3.04 -25.11
C VAL A 237 -7.76 4.07 -24.81
N CYS A 238 -7.15 4.66 -25.84
CA CYS A 238 -6.14 5.70 -25.71
C CYS A 238 -6.68 6.92 -24.97
N LEU A 239 -7.85 7.44 -25.35
CA LEU A 239 -8.46 8.59 -24.69
C LEU A 239 -8.70 8.34 -23.20
N GLY A 240 -9.32 7.21 -22.84
CA GLY A 240 -9.54 6.86 -21.45
C GLY A 240 -8.22 6.75 -20.68
N PHE A 241 -7.24 6.03 -21.21
CA PHE A 241 -5.93 5.87 -20.57
C PHE A 241 -5.20 7.21 -20.39
N LEU A 242 -5.16 8.05 -21.42
CA LEU A 242 -4.49 9.36 -21.37
C LEU A 242 -5.17 10.30 -20.36
N LEU A 243 -6.51 10.30 -20.31
CA LEU A 243 -7.26 11.08 -19.32
C LEU A 243 -6.99 10.61 -17.89
N GLY A 244 -6.91 9.30 -17.68
CA GLY A 244 -6.66 8.71 -16.36
C GLY A 244 -5.23 8.96 -15.88
N ALA A 245 -4.25 8.75 -16.76
CA ALA A 245 -2.84 9.00 -16.45
C ALA A 245 -2.55 10.51 -16.31
N GLY A 246 -3.34 11.35 -16.98
CA GLY A 246 -3.31 12.79 -16.88
C GLY A 246 -1.90 13.34 -17.08
N VAL A 247 -1.50 14.24 -16.17
CA VAL A 247 -0.20 14.92 -16.20
C VAL A 247 0.99 14.01 -15.90
N MET A 248 0.79 12.76 -15.45
CA MET A 248 1.89 11.80 -15.23
C MET A 248 2.65 11.49 -16.52
N ILE A 249 1.95 11.45 -17.66
CA ILE A 249 2.54 11.13 -18.96
C ILE A 249 3.63 12.14 -19.33
N LEU A 250 3.41 13.42 -19.02
CA LEU A 250 4.37 14.48 -19.30
C LEU A 250 5.65 14.37 -18.44
N LYS A 251 5.59 13.65 -17.32
CA LYS A 251 6.72 13.45 -16.40
C LYS A 251 7.52 12.18 -16.69
N ILE A 252 7.04 11.26 -17.53
CA ILE A 252 7.70 9.98 -17.83
C ILE A 252 9.17 10.16 -18.22
N GLY A 253 9.51 11.13 -19.07
CA GLY A 253 10.91 11.36 -19.47
C GLY A 253 11.82 11.71 -18.29
N ARG A 254 11.35 12.58 -17.39
CA ARG A 254 12.07 12.95 -16.17
C ARG A 254 12.17 11.78 -15.20
N ILE A 255 11.10 11.00 -15.04
CA ILE A 255 11.09 9.81 -14.19
C ILE A 255 12.13 8.81 -14.69
N VAL A 256 12.13 8.50 -15.99
CA VAL A 256 13.12 7.58 -16.60
C VAL A 256 14.54 8.08 -16.34
N SER A 257 14.82 9.37 -16.51
CA SER A 257 16.14 9.95 -16.23
C SER A 257 16.54 9.85 -14.75
N LEU A 258 15.62 10.05 -13.82
CA LEU A 258 15.86 9.86 -12.38
C LEU A 258 16.09 8.39 -12.04
N THR A 259 15.38 7.48 -12.70
CA THR A 259 15.52 6.03 -12.48
C THR A 259 16.84 5.50 -13.04
N THR A 260 17.28 5.94 -14.22
CA THR A 260 18.56 5.50 -14.80
C THR A 260 19.77 5.99 -14.01
N THR A 261 19.72 7.22 -13.50
CA THR A 261 20.74 7.76 -12.60
C THR A 261 20.76 7.04 -11.25
N ALA A 262 19.59 6.72 -10.68
CA ALA A 262 19.49 5.89 -9.48
C ALA A 262 20.04 4.47 -9.70
N GLN A 263 19.76 3.85 -10.84
CA GLN A 263 20.23 2.51 -11.18
C GLN A 263 21.76 2.42 -11.30
N ALA A 264 22.43 3.50 -11.73
CA ALA A 264 23.89 3.56 -11.74
C ALA A 264 24.51 3.51 -10.33
N MET A 265 23.72 3.76 -9.27
CA MET A 265 24.15 3.74 -7.87
C MET A 265 23.78 2.43 -7.14
N THR A 266 23.03 1.52 -7.77
CA THR A 266 22.47 0.34 -7.12
C THR A 266 23.25 -0.94 -7.47
N GLY A 267 23.95 -1.50 -6.49
CA GLY A 267 24.68 -2.77 -6.60
C GLY A 267 23.90 -4.00 -6.09
N PRO A 268 24.56 -5.15 -5.86
CA PRO A 268 23.95 -6.42 -5.40
C PRO A 268 23.09 -6.32 -4.12
N ARG A 269 23.29 -5.27 -3.30
CA ARG A 269 22.51 -4.98 -2.09
C ARG A 269 21.03 -4.71 -2.38
N GLU A 270 20.69 -4.12 -3.53
CA GLU A 270 19.29 -3.83 -3.88
C GLU A 270 18.51 -5.11 -4.17
N LEU A 271 19.08 -6.01 -4.97
CA LEU A 271 18.45 -7.29 -5.30
C LEU A 271 18.18 -8.09 -4.03
N ASN A 272 19.12 -8.10 -3.09
CA ASN A 272 18.92 -8.77 -1.80
C ASN A 272 17.73 -8.16 -1.02
N GLY A 273 17.65 -6.83 -0.94
CA GLY A 273 16.51 -6.16 -0.30
C GLY A 273 15.16 -6.47 -0.96
N LYS A 274 15.13 -6.58 -2.30
CA LYS A 274 13.92 -6.99 -3.05
C LYS A 274 13.52 -8.43 -2.78
N LEU A 275 14.49 -9.36 -2.76
CA LEU A 275 14.25 -10.76 -2.45
C LEU A 275 13.74 -10.95 -1.02
N HIS A 276 14.38 -10.30 -0.05
CA HIS A 276 13.91 -10.29 1.33
C HIS A 276 12.48 -9.74 1.46
N THR A 277 12.16 -8.66 0.74
CA THR A 277 10.81 -8.10 0.71
C THR A 277 9.79 -9.06 0.09
N LEU A 278 10.13 -9.72 -1.02
CA LEU A 278 9.26 -10.72 -1.64
C LEU A 278 9.00 -11.91 -0.70
N ILE A 279 10.06 -12.43 -0.06
CA ILE A 279 9.93 -13.52 0.92
C ILE A 279 9.05 -13.07 2.08
N ALA A 280 9.30 -11.89 2.64
CA ALA A 280 8.55 -11.34 3.77
C ALA A 280 7.09 -11.02 3.44
N MET A 281 6.78 -10.71 2.17
CA MET A 281 5.42 -10.57 1.68
C MET A 281 4.70 -11.93 1.69
N TYR A 282 5.33 -12.98 1.16
CA TYR A 282 4.74 -14.32 1.05
C TYR A 282 4.71 -15.10 2.36
N ASP A 283 5.60 -14.83 3.31
CA ASP A 283 5.55 -15.40 4.65
C ASP A 283 4.77 -14.53 5.64
N GLY A 284 4.13 -13.45 5.19
CA GLY A 284 3.30 -12.56 6.01
C GLY A 284 4.04 -11.79 7.12
N SER A 285 5.37 -11.87 7.19
CA SER A 285 6.15 -11.27 8.29
C SER A 285 6.50 -9.79 8.09
N TYR A 286 6.31 -9.24 6.88
CA TYR A 286 6.79 -7.91 6.50
C TYR A 286 6.39 -6.81 7.50
N PHE A 287 5.10 -6.72 7.81
CA PHE A 287 4.58 -5.67 8.70
C PHE A 287 5.07 -5.85 10.14
N HIS A 288 5.03 -7.07 10.67
CA HIS A 288 5.56 -7.34 12.01
C HIS A 288 7.03 -6.91 12.12
N ARG A 289 7.85 -7.24 11.12
CA ARG A 289 9.27 -6.83 11.08
C ARG A 289 9.40 -5.32 11.09
N LEU A 290 8.73 -4.64 10.16
CA LEU A 290 8.80 -3.19 10.01
C LEU A 290 8.36 -2.45 11.28
N MET A 291 7.27 -2.90 11.91
CA MET A 291 6.77 -2.29 13.15
C MET A 291 7.72 -2.54 14.32
N ASN A 292 8.35 -3.73 14.38
CA ASN A 292 9.26 -4.08 15.47
C ASN A 292 10.55 -3.25 15.47
N ILE A 293 11.06 -2.89 14.28
CA ILE A 293 12.27 -2.06 14.14
C ILE A 293 11.96 -0.55 14.06
N GLY A 294 10.70 -0.15 14.24
CA GLY A 294 10.29 1.25 14.30
C GLY A 294 10.30 2.01 12.96
N GLY A 295 10.03 1.34 11.83
CA GLY A 295 9.93 1.96 10.50
C GLY A 295 11.25 2.07 9.70
N ILE A 296 12.39 1.68 10.28
CA ILE A 296 13.70 1.65 9.60
C ILE A 296 13.84 0.47 8.65
N PHE A 297 13.37 0.62 7.41
CA PHE A 297 13.39 -0.42 6.37
C PHE A 297 14.75 -1.12 6.20
N GLY A 298 15.87 -0.40 6.33
CA GLY A 298 17.20 -0.97 6.16
C GLY A 298 17.61 -2.01 7.21
N LYS A 299 16.94 -2.03 8.37
CA LYS A 299 17.25 -2.92 9.51
C LYS A 299 16.22 -4.04 9.70
N MET A 300 15.14 -4.06 8.90
CA MET A 300 14.00 -4.96 9.14
C MET A 300 14.31 -6.45 8.97
N PHE A 301 15.42 -6.78 8.31
CA PHE A 301 15.87 -8.14 8.06
C PHE A 301 17.07 -8.56 8.93
N ASP A 302 17.57 -7.67 9.80
CA ASP A 302 18.69 -7.95 10.70
C ASP A 302 18.29 -8.90 11.85
N GLN A 303 16.99 -9.01 12.11
CA GLN A 303 16.43 -9.88 13.14
C GLN A 303 15.47 -10.91 12.52
N PRO A 304 15.32 -12.11 13.12
CA PRO A 304 14.32 -13.07 12.69
C PRO A 304 12.90 -12.52 12.83
N ALA A 305 11.96 -13.03 12.04
CA ALA A 305 10.56 -12.65 12.20
C ALA A 305 9.98 -13.22 13.50
N GLY A 306 9.15 -12.44 14.18
CA GLY A 306 8.35 -12.92 15.32
C GLY A 306 7.10 -13.70 14.91
N VAL A 307 6.76 -13.73 13.62
CA VAL A 307 5.59 -14.41 13.07
C VAL A 307 5.78 -14.76 11.59
N HIS A 308 5.18 -15.88 11.17
CA HIS A 308 5.09 -16.30 9.78
C HIS A 308 3.69 -16.82 9.48
N ALA A 309 3.18 -16.47 8.29
CA ALA A 309 1.99 -16.99 7.67
C ALA A 309 2.34 -17.97 6.55
N LEU A 310 1.34 -18.71 6.08
CA LEU A 310 1.53 -19.86 5.18
C LEU A 310 1.20 -19.56 3.71
N LEU A 311 1.04 -18.29 3.32
CA LEU A 311 0.67 -17.92 1.95
C LEU A 311 1.64 -18.49 0.92
N GLY A 312 2.95 -18.22 1.04
CA GLY A 312 3.97 -18.67 0.09
C GLY A 312 3.99 -20.19 -0.10
N LEU A 313 3.94 -20.94 1.00
CA LEU A 313 3.85 -22.40 0.97
C LEU A 313 2.57 -22.87 0.26
N THR A 314 1.43 -22.26 0.58
CA THR A 314 0.14 -22.63 0.00
C THR A 314 0.06 -22.33 -1.50
N VAL A 315 0.66 -21.20 -1.94
CA VAL A 315 0.79 -20.87 -3.36
C VAL A 315 1.63 -21.93 -4.07
N ALA A 316 2.78 -22.31 -3.51
CA ALA A 316 3.64 -23.34 -4.11
C ALA A 316 2.91 -24.69 -4.25
N LEU A 317 2.19 -25.12 -3.20
CA LEU A 317 1.38 -26.33 -3.22
C LEU A 317 0.24 -26.25 -4.25
N ALA A 318 -0.43 -25.09 -4.37
CA ALA A 318 -1.47 -24.87 -5.37
C ALA A 318 -0.93 -24.93 -6.81
N ILE A 319 0.27 -24.40 -7.06
CA ILE A 319 0.96 -24.50 -8.36
C ILE A 319 1.27 -25.96 -8.70
N ILE A 320 1.82 -26.71 -7.74
CA ILE A 320 2.12 -28.13 -7.91
C ILE A 320 0.83 -28.92 -8.20
N ALA A 321 -0.23 -28.68 -7.41
CA ALA A 321 -1.54 -29.29 -7.63
C ALA A 321 -2.12 -28.93 -9.01
N ALA A 322 -1.97 -27.69 -9.47
CA ALA A 322 -2.39 -27.27 -10.80
C ALA A 322 -1.68 -28.07 -11.90
N ALA A 323 -0.35 -28.19 -11.81
CA ALA A 323 0.45 -28.93 -12.79
C ALA A 323 0.08 -30.42 -12.86
N MET A 324 -0.24 -31.04 -11.73
CA MET A 324 -0.59 -32.46 -11.64
C MET A 324 -2.02 -32.74 -12.10
N PHE A 325 -2.99 -31.93 -11.66
CA PHE A 325 -4.41 -32.31 -11.71
C PHE A 325 -5.25 -31.56 -12.73
N VAL A 326 -4.84 -30.35 -13.13
CA VAL A 326 -5.63 -29.51 -14.03
C VAL A 326 -5.33 -29.92 -15.48
N ARG A 327 -6.36 -30.43 -16.15
CA ARG A 327 -6.32 -30.84 -17.57
C ARG A 327 -7.41 -30.17 -18.41
N GLU A 328 -8.43 -29.60 -17.77
CA GLU A 328 -9.52 -28.91 -18.45
C GLU A 328 -9.01 -27.65 -19.16
N ARG A 329 -9.19 -27.59 -20.48
CA ARG A 329 -8.62 -26.54 -21.34
C ARG A 329 -8.92 -25.11 -20.88
N ASN A 330 -10.13 -24.85 -20.39
CA ASN A 330 -10.50 -23.52 -19.92
C ASN A 330 -9.80 -23.17 -18.59
N LEU A 331 -9.77 -24.12 -17.65
CA LEU A 331 -9.10 -23.91 -16.36
C LEU A 331 -7.57 -23.81 -16.52
N VAL A 332 -6.96 -24.60 -17.41
CA VAL A 332 -5.54 -24.48 -17.78
C VAL A 332 -5.23 -23.06 -18.26
N ARG A 333 -6.10 -22.46 -19.08
CA ARG A 333 -5.93 -21.07 -19.54
C ARG A 333 -6.10 -20.06 -18.41
N ILE A 334 -7.08 -20.24 -17.53
CA ILE A 334 -7.27 -19.34 -16.39
C ILE A 334 -6.04 -19.38 -15.47
N ILE A 335 -5.63 -20.57 -15.02
CA ILE A 335 -4.47 -20.74 -14.17
C ILE A 335 -3.19 -20.30 -14.87
N GLY A 336 -3.01 -20.63 -16.15
CA GLY A 336 -1.89 -20.17 -16.96
C GLY A 336 -1.79 -18.65 -17.02
N PHE A 337 -2.91 -17.94 -17.21
CA PHE A 337 -2.92 -16.48 -17.18
C PHE A 337 -2.52 -15.93 -15.81
N LEU A 338 -3.05 -16.50 -14.72
CA LEU A 338 -2.72 -16.08 -13.36
C LEU A 338 -1.24 -16.30 -13.05
N LEU A 339 -0.68 -17.46 -13.41
CA LEU A 339 0.73 -17.80 -13.18
C LEU A 339 1.69 -16.96 -14.01
N VAL A 340 1.40 -16.77 -15.31
CA VAL A 340 2.22 -15.93 -16.18
C VAL A 340 2.17 -14.48 -15.71
N SER A 341 1.00 -13.98 -15.29
CA SER A 341 0.88 -12.62 -14.73
C SER A 341 1.68 -12.49 -13.43
N LEU A 342 1.55 -13.45 -12.51
CA LEU A 342 2.30 -13.48 -11.25
C LEU A 342 3.81 -13.45 -11.49
N LEU A 343 4.29 -14.31 -12.40
CA LEU A 343 5.70 -14.38 -12.78
C LEU A 343 6.19 -13.07 -13.38
N LEU A 344 5.51 -12.55 -14.41
CA LEU A 344 5.94 -11.36 -15.12
C LEU A 344 5.88 -10.10 -14.25
N VAL A 345 4.89 -9.97 -13.37
CA VAL A 345 4.85 -8.86 -12.39
C VAL A 345 6.00 -8.97 -11.41
N THR A 346 6.27 -10.16 -10.88
CA THR A 346 7.38 -10.39 -9.93
C THR A 346 8.73 -10.07 -10.58
N VAL A 347 8.96 -10.54 -11.81
CA VAL A 347 10.17 -10.24 -12.59
C VAL A 347 10.27 -8.73 -12.89
N GLY A 348 9.16 -8.10 -13.25
CA GLY A 348 9.13 -6.66 -13.50
C GLY A 348 9.50 -5.83 -12.28
N VAL A 349 9.02 -6.20 -11.08
CA VAL A 349 9.40 -5.55 -9.82
C VAL A 349 10.88 -5.79 -9.49
N LEU A 350 11.40 -7.00 -9.73
CA LEU A 350 12.81 -7.30 -9.50
C LEU A 350 13.74 -6.44 -10.36
N ILE A 351 13.35 -6.19 -11.61
CA ILE A 351 14.13 -5.39 -12.56
C ILE A 351 13.93 -3.87 -12.35
N LEU A 352 12.78 -3.43 -11.83
CA LEU A 352 12.46 -2.01 -11.64
C LEU A 352 13.40 -1.37 -10.59
N PRO A 353 14.26 -0.39 -10.95
CA PRO A 353 15.23 0.18 -10.01
C PRO A 353 14.56 0.89 -8.83
N GLY A 354 15.12 0.72 -7.63
CA GLY A 354 14.61 1.31 -6.38
C GLY A 354 13.36 0.64 -5.81
N ALA A 355 12.79 -0.37 -6.49
CA ALA A 355 11.53 -1.02 -6.11
C ALA A 355 11.70 -2.04 -4.96
N VAL A 356 12.30 -1.61 -3.85
CA VAL A 356 12.68 -2.49 -2.73
C VAL A 356 11.52 -2.72 -1.75
N LYS A 357 10.65 -1.74 -1.53
CA LYS A 357 9.61 -1.77 -0.49
C LYS A 357 8.36 -2.56 -0.90
N ILE A 358 7.58 -3.05 0.07
CA ILE A 358 6.43 -3.94 -0.18
C ILE A 358 5.37 -3.38 -1.11
N HIS A 359 5.15 -2.06 -1.13
CA HIS A 359 4.16 -1.45 -2.01
C HIS A 359 4.48 -1.62 -3.50
N HIS A 360 5.69 -2.05 -3.86
CA HIS A 360 6.02 -2.52 -5.21
C HIS A 360 5.73 -4.02 -5.38
N ALA A 361 6.16 -4.85 -4.42
CA ALA A 361 5.96 -6.30 -4.46
C ALA A 361 4.46 -6.68 -4.49
N ILE A 362 3.62 -5.91 -3.79
CA ILE A 362 2.17 -6.12 -3.70
C ILE A 362 1.45 -5.91 -5.05
N LEU A 363 2.13 -5.41 -6.09
CA LEU A 363 1.60 -5.42 -7.46
C LEU A 363 1.22 -6.84 -7.93
N ALA A 364 1.84 -7.88 -7.36
CA ALA A 364 1.51 -9.28 -7.61
C ALA A 364 0.13 -9.70 -7.07
N PHE A 365 -0.47 -8.94 -6.15
CA PHE A 365 -1.77 -9.30 -5.61
C PHE A 365 -2.89 -8.95 -6.60
N PRO A 366 -3.99 -9.72 -6.66
CA PRO A 366 -4.35 -10.85 -5.81
C PRO A 366 -4.11 -12.21 -6.52
N PHE A 367 -3.12 -12.30 -7.42
CA PHE A 367 -2.87 -13.55 -8.15
C PHE A 367 -2.63 -14.75 -7.22
N PRO A 368 -1.85 -14.64 -6.13
CA PRO A 368 -1.70 -15.72 -5.14
C PRO A 368 -3.04 -16.26 -4.63
N GLN A 369 -3.91 -15.37 -4.17
CA GLN A 369 -5.22 -15.72 -3.59
C GLN A 369 -6.15 -16.32 -4.65
N LEU A 370 -6.11 -15.82 -5.89
CA LEU A 370 -6.88 -16.37 -7.00
C LEU A 370 -6.42 -17.76 -7.43
N ILE A 371 -5.11 -18.02 -7.44
CA ILE A 371 -4.55 -19.34 -7.75
C ILE A 371 -5.01 -20.35 -6.70
N ILE A 372 -4.83 -20.04 -5.42
CA ILE A 372 -5.27 -20.91 -4.31
C ILE A 372 -6.77 -21.19 -4.41
N ALA A 373 -7.60 -20.15 -4.49
CA ALA A 373 -9.05 -20.30 -4.52
C ALA A 373 -9.53 -21.11 -5.73
N SER A 374 -8.98 -20.86 -6.92
CA SER A 374 -9.37 -21.56 -8.15
C SER A 374 -9.02 -23.04 -8.09
N ILE A 375 -7.84 -23.39 -7.56
CA ILE A 375 -7.41 -24.78 -7.41
C ILE A 375 -8.20 -25.49 -6.32
N CYS A 376 -8.45 -24.85 -5.18
CA CYS A 376 -9.28 -25.41 -4.13
C CYS A 376 -10.70 -25.73 -4.62
N VAL A 377 -11.35 -24.81 -5.35
CA VAL A 377 -12.69 -25.04 -5.89
C VAL A 377 -12.69 -26.14 -6.95
N PHE A 378 -11.71 -26.15 -7.85
CA PHE A 378 -11.57 -27.21 -8.85
C PHE A 378 -11.43 -28.59 -8.21
N LEU A 379 -10.54 -28.74 -7.21
CA LEU A 379 -10.36 -30.00 -6.51
C LEU A 379 -11.61 -30.37 -5.71
N TRP A 380 -12.29 -29.41 -5.08
CA TRP A 380 -13.51 -29.65 -4.32
C TRP A 380 -14.65 -30.30 -5.12
N ASP A 381 -14.76 -29.92 -6.40
CA ASP A 381 -15.80 -30.37 -7.33
C ASP A 381 -15.35 -31.55 -8.21
N ARG A 382 -14.08 -31.97 -8.12
CA ARG A 382 -13.53 -33.08 -8.90
C ARG A 382 -14.27 -34.39 -8.63
N GLU A 383 -14.61 -35.09 -9.70
CA GLU A 383 -15.23 -36.42 -9.61
C GLU A 383 -14.26 -37.45 -9.03
N SER A 384 -14.75 -38.19 -8.04
CA SER A 384 -14.03 -39.28 -7.37
C SER A 384 -15.02 -40.12 -6.54
N THR A 385 -14.52 -41.21 -5.94
CA THR A 385 -15.29 -42.06 -5.02
C THR A 385 -15.77 -41.26 -3.80
N ARG A 386 -16.86 -41.71 -3.17
CA ARG A 386 -17.47 -40.97 -2.04
C ARG A 386 -16.48 -40.72 -0.90
N SER A 387 -15.64 -41.71 -0.57
CA SER A 387 -14.64 -41.62 0.50
C SER A 387 -13.53 -40.63 0.14
N VAL A 388 -12.95 -40.75 -1.07
CA VAL A 388 -11.88 -39.84 -1.53
C VAL A 388 -12.39 -38.41 -1.62
N ARG A 389 -13.60 -38.21 -2.15
CA ARG A 389 -14.24 -36.88 -2.20
C ARG A 389 -14.43 -36.28 -0.81
N ARG A 390 -14.88 -37.07 0.17
CA ARG A 390 -15.05 -36.60 1.55
C ARG A 390 -13.71 -36.19 2.15
N VAL A 391 -12.68 -37.04 2.05
CA VAL A 391 -11.34 -36.75 2.57
C VAL A 391 -10.77 -35.49 1.93
N MET A 392 -10.80 -35.40 0.59
CA MET A 392 -10.29 -34.23 -0.15
C MET A 392 -10.99 -32.93 0.27
N ARG A 393 -12.32 -32.94 0.44
CA ARG A 393 -13.07 -31.77 0.90
C ARG A 393 -12.69 -31.36 2.32
N ILE A 394 -12.54 -32.32 3.23
CA ILE A 394 -12.08 -32.05 4.60
C ILE A 394 -10.67 -31.47 4.56
N THR A 395 -9.75 -32.06 3.80
CA THR A 395 -8.37 -31.58 3.66
C THR A 395 -8.33 -30.15 3.11
N ILE A 396 -9.09 -29.83 2.07
CA ILE A 396 -9.17 -28.48 1.51
C ILE A 396 -9.73 -27.49 2.55
N ALA A 397 -10.82 -27.85 3.24
CA ALA A 397 -11.41 -26.99 4.26
C ALA A 397 -10.42 -26.72 5.41
N VAL A 398 -9.74 -27.76 5.91
CA VAL A 398 -8.73 -27.63 6.96
C VAL A 398 -7.54 -26.81 6.48
N ALA A 399 -7.04 -27.02 5.26
CA ALA A 399 -5.93 -26.24 4.71
C ALA A 399 -6.27 -24.74 4.58
N ILE A 400 -7.49 -24.41 4.12
CA ILE A 400 -7.99 -23.03 4.06
C ILE A 400 -8.08 -22.43 5.46
N LEU A 401 -8.63 -23.17 6.44
CA LEU A 401 -8.73 -22.69 7.82
C LEU A 401 -7.35 -22.47 8.47
N ILE A 402 -6.38 -23.35 8.20
CA ILE A 402 -5.00 -23.20 8.66
C ILE A 402 -4.35 -21.96 8.04
N LEU A 403 -4.53 -21.73 6.74
CA LEU A 403 -4.00 -20.53 6.07
C LEU A 403 -4.60 -19.26 6.69
N ILE A 404 -5.94 -19.18 6.77
CA ILE A 404 -6.65 -18.05 7.41
C ILE A 404 -6.16 -17.84 8.85
N GLY A 405 -6.04 -18.92 9.64
CA GLY A 405 -5.55 -18.86 11.01
C GLY A 405 -4.11 -18.34 11.10
N SER A 406 -3.24 -18.70 10.16
CA SER A 406 -1.86 -18.22 10.12
C SER A 406 -1.76 -16.73 9.76
N ASP A 407 -2.59 -16.25 8.83
CA ASP A 407 -2.65 -14.84 8.45
C ASP A 407 -3.23 -13.99 9.59
N LEU A 408 -4.32 -14.44 10.22
CA LEU A 408 -4.90 -13.79 11.39
C LEU A 408 -3.94 -13.76 12.59
N LEU A 409 -3.12 -14.79 12.77
CA LEU A 409 -2.07 -14.80 13.79
C LEU A 409 -0.99 -13.74 13.49
N ALA A 410 -0.60 -13.56 12.23
CA ALA A 410 0.33 -12.52 11.81
C ALA A 410 -0.21 -11.11 12.06
N ILE A 411 -1.50 -10.88 11.74
CA ILE A 411 -2.20 -9.64 12.10
C ILE A 411 -2.20 -9.47 13.62
N SER A 412 -2.71 -10.46 14.37
CA SER A 412 -2.85 -10.38 15.82
C SER A 412 -1.52 -10.11 16.53
N LYS A 413 -0.42 -10.75 16.14
CA LYS A 413 0.89 -10.51 16.76
C LYS A 413 1.42 -9.11 16.45
N THR A 414 1.24 -8.63 15.22
CA THR A 414 1.62 -7.27 14.85
C THR A 414 0.80 -6.24 15.64
N GLU A 415 -0.50 -6.49 15.77
CA GLU A 415 -1.43 -5.67 16.55
C GLU A 415 -1.09 -5.65 18.06
N THR A 416 -0.70 -6.78 18.63
CA THR A 416 -0.21 -6.86 20.02
C THR A 416 1.05 -6.03 20.19
N LEU A 417 2.04 -6.19 19.30
CA LEU A 417 3.27 -5.39 19.31
C LEU A 417 2.97 -3.88 19.29
N LEU A 418 2.06 -3.45 18.41
CA LEU A 418 1.66 -2.04 18.29
C LEU A 418 0.97 -1.54 19.57
N THR A 419 0.13 -2.37 20.18
CA THR A 419 -0.58 -2.04 21.42
C THR A 419 0.36 -1.89 22.60
N GLU A 420 1.28 -2.84 22.77
CA GLU A 420 2.24 -2.89 23.87
C GLU A 420 3.28 -1.76 23.78
N THR A 421 3.73 -1.42 22.57
CA THR A 421 4.75 -0.39 22.35
C THR A 421 4.16 1.01 22.16
N GLY A 422 2.92 1.12 21.68
CA GLY A 422 2.37 2.37 21.15
C GLY A 422 2.94 2.73 19.77
N GLY A 423 3.64 1.78 19.13
CA GLY A 423 4.49 2.00 17.97
C GLY A 423 5.91 2.40 18.36
N ARG A 424 6.89 1.94 17.59
CA ARG A 424 8.33 2.20 17.80
C ARG A 424 8.88 3.19 16.80
N GLY A 425 9.94 3.91 17.17
CA GLY A 425 10.65 4.84 16.29
C GLY A 425 9.70 5.79 15.55
N HIS A 426 9.75 5.78 14.22
CA HIS A 426 8.95 6.65 13.35
C HIS A 426 7.44 6.40 13.42
N TRP A 427 7.02 5.30 14.06
CA TRP A 427 5.61 4.94 14.29
C TRP A 427 5.17 5.21 15.72
N SER A 428 5.95 5.88 16.57
CA SER A 428 5.61 6.01 17.98
C SER A 428 4.55 7.09 18.24
N ASN A 429 3.49 6.71 18.96
CA ASN A 429 2.47 7.67 19.42
C ASN A 429 2.96 8.62 20.52
N ALA A 430 4.20 8.48 21.01
CA ALA A 430 4.84 9.51 21.81
C ALA A 430 5.02 10.81 21.02
N PHE A 431 5.28 10.71 19.71
CA PHE A 431 5.40 11.87 18.83
C PHE A 431 4.05 12.57 18.59
N ASP A 432 2.97 11.81 18.50
CA ASP A 432 1.62 12.36 18.40
C ASP A 432 1.27 13.19 19.65
N ARG A 433 1.58 12.68 20.86
CA ARG A 433 1.39 13.42 22.12
C ARG A 433 2.18 14.73 22.14
N PHE A 434 3.44 14.68 21.71
CA PHE A 434 4.27 15.87 21.56
C PHE A 434 3.66 16.89 20.60
N CYS A 435 3.10 16.45 19.47
CA CYS A 435 2.42 17.34 18.53
C CYS A 435 1.17 17.97 19.17
N GLU A 436 0.35 17.20 19.88
CA GLU A 436 -0.84 17.72 20.56
C GLU A 436 -0.49 18.77 21.62
N GLU A 437 0.54 18.53 22.44
CA GLU A 437 1.04 19.49 23.44
C GLU A 437 1.52 20.82 22.81
N ASN A 438 1.96 20.80 21.56
CA ASN A 438 2.48 21.95 20.84
C ASN A 438 1.57 22.48 19.72
N LYS A 439 0.35 21.93 19.59
CA LYS A 439 -0.55 22.16 18.46
C LYS A 439 -0.84 23.63 18.17
N ASN A 440 -1.03 24.42 19.23
CA ASN A 440 -1.44 25.83 19.18
C ASN A 440 -0.30 26.81 19.53
N ARG A 441 0.95 26.35 19.58
CA ARG A 441 2.12 27.15 20.00
C ARG A 441 2.68 27.98 18.85
N SER A 442 2.04 29.12 18.56
CA SER A 442 2.51 30.07 17.52
C SER A 442 3.84 30.74 17.85
N ASP A 443 4.28 30.67 19.11
CA ASP A 443 5.57 31.19 19.59
C ASP A 443 6.75 30.27 19.23
N LEU A 444 6.49 29.05 18.74
CA LEU A 444 7.52 28.07 18.44
C LEU A 444 7.89 28.01 16.96
N VAL A 445 9.18 27.76 16.73
CA VAL A 445 9.73 27.27 15.47
C VAL A 445 10.20 25.83 15.68
N ILE A 446 9.49 24.86 15.11
CA ILE A 446 9.85 23.44 15.22
C ILE A 446 10.73 23.06 14.04
N ALA A 447 11.95 22.60 14.33
CA ALA A 447 12.96 22.28 13.34
C ALA A 447 13.28 20.77 13.33
N SER A 448 13.03 20.10 12.20
CA SER A 448 13.29 18.66 12.04
C SER A 448 14.71 18.41 11.55
N LEU A 449 15.59 17.89 12.42
CA LEU A 449 17.02 17.68 12.08
C LEU A 449 17.29 16.38 11.30
N ASP A 450 16.28 15.52 11.19
CA ASP A 450 16.31 14.29 10.41
C ASP A 450 14.97 14.05 9.70
N TRP A 451 14.95 13.11 8.76
CA TRP A 451 13.72 12.65 8.11
C TRP A 451 12.84 11.89 9.11
N GLY A 452 11.52 12.03 9.02
CA GLY A 452 10.58 11.30 9.88
C GLY A 452 9.90 12.14 10.96
N PHE A 453 9.86 13.47 10.81
CA PHE A 453 9.14 14.37 11.74
C PHE A 453 8.21 15.37 11.04
N ASN A 454 8.72 16.17 10.09
CA ASN A 454 8.04 17.40 9.63
C ASN A 454 6.61 17.18 9.14
N GLU A 455 6.35 16.12 8.38
CA GLU A 455 5.02 15.84 7.83
C GLU A 455 3.99 15.50 8.90
N GLN A 456 4.41 14.76 9.93
CA GLN A 456 3.58 14.47 11.10
C GLN A 456 3.27 15.75 11.87
N VAL A 457 4.27 16.62 12.11
CA VAL A 457 4.07 17.92 12.78
C VAL A 457 3.14 18.81 11.96
N ALA A 458 3.33 18.90 10.64
CA ALA A 458 2.48 19.69 9.74
C ALA A 458 1.02 19.22 9.73
N PHE A 459 0.80 17.90 9.86
CA PHE A 459 -0.55 17.34 9.92
C PHE A 459 -1.21 17.54 11.29
N LEU A 460 -0.47 17.32 12.38
CA LEU A 460 -1.01 17.27 13.76
C LEU A 460 -1.02 18.63 14.47
N THR A 461 -0.21 19.58 14.03
CA THR A 461 -0.17 20.94 14.59
C THR A 461 -0.80 21.95 13.63
N ASP A 462 -1.19 23.12 14.17
CA ASP A 462 -1.85 24.17 13.39
C ASP A 462 -1.07 25.50 13.43
N ALA A 463 -0.41 25.82 14.55
CA ALA A 463 0.19 27.15 14.77
C ALA A 463 1.73 27.26 14.65
N PRO A 464 2.54 26.26 15.05
CA PRO A 464 4.01 26.39 15.02
C PRO A 464 4.55 26.64 13.61
N LYS A 465 5.61 27.45 13.52
CA LYS A 465 6.36 27.58 12.27
C LYS A 465 7.25 26.35 12.09
N LEU A 466 7.21 25.74 10.92
CA LEU A 466 7.99 24.53 10.63
C LEU A 466 9.21 24.84 9.78
N VAL A 467 10.31 24.13 10.07
CA VAL A 467 11.54 24.14 9.26
C VAL A 467 12.07 22.72 9.18
N GLU A 468 12.47 22.28 7.98
CA GLU A 468 13.02 20.95 7.75
C GLU A 468 14.39 21.08 7.05
N PRO A 469 15.44 21.50 7.78
CA PRO A 469 16.75 21.82 7.19
C PRO A 469 17.49 20.61 6.61
N VAL A 470 17.06 19.38 6.96
CA VAL A 470 17.70 18.12 6.56
C VAL A 470 17.89 17.98 5.05
N TRP A 471 16.97 18.53 4.24
CA TRP A 471 17.06 18.49 2.78
C TRP A 471 18.17 19.38 2.20
N GLY A 472 18.63 20.38 2.95
CA GLY A 472 19.72 21.28 2.57
C GLY A 472 21.09 20.82 3.04
N PHE A 473 21.16 19.98 4.09
CA PHE A 473 22.42 19.54 4.71
C PHE A 473 23.45 18.94 3.74
N PRO A 474 23.08 18.13 2.73
CA PRO A 474 24.05 17.59 1.76
C PRO A 474 24.83 18.67 0.98
N GLN A 475 24.36 19.92 0.95
CA GLN A 475 25.01 21.02 0.23
C GLN A 475 26.12 21.70 1.04
N TYR A 476 26.18 21.44 2.34
CA TYR A 476 27.16 22.03 3.23
C TYR A 476 28.38 21.13 3.39
N LYS A 477 29.58 21.72 3.39
CA LYS A 477 30.81 21.00 3.74
C LYS A 477 30.86 20.63 5.23
N GLU A 478 30.34 21.51 6.06
CA GLU A 478 30.19 21.35 7.51
C GLU A 478 28.78 21.76 7.91
N LEU A 479 28.17 21.03 8.84
CA LEU A 479 26.80 21.31 9.26
C LEU A 479 26.68 22.73 9.86
N PRO A 480 25.66 23.51 9.47
CA PRO A 480 25.49 24.86 9.97
C PRO A 480 25.16 24.86 11.47
N ARG A 481 25.53 25.93 12.18
CA ARG A 481 25.15 26.07 13.60
C ARG A 481 23.64 26.23 13.74
N LEU A 482 23.07 25.59 14.77
CA LEU A 482 21.66 25.72 15.10
C LEU A 482 21.37 27.13 15.66
N PRO A 483 20.32 27.83 15.19
CA PRO A 483 19.82 29.03 15.83
C PRO A 483 19.55 28.83 17.34
N ARG A 484 20.10 29.70 18.19
CA ARG A 484 20.00 29.59 19.66
C ARG A 484 18.81 30.34 20.26
N GLN A 485 17.89 30.83 19.44
CA GLN A 485 16.76 31.62 19.91
C GLN A 485 15.79 30.72 20.72
N PRO A 486 15.25 31.17 21.87
CA PRO A 486 14.42 30.34 22.75
C PRO A 486 13.12 29.79 22.13
N GLN A 487 12.69 30.40 21.03
CA GLN A 487 11.56 29.95 20.21
C GLN A 487 11.84 28.67 19.41
N TYR A 488 13.11 28.30 19.18
CA TYR A 488 13.44 27.10 18.41
C TYR A 488 13.35 25.84 19.27
N LEU A 489 12.68 24.83 18.72
CA LEU A 489 12.60 23.50 19.27
C LEU A 489 13.03 22.50 18.21
N TYR A 490 14.18 21.85 18.40
CA TYR A 490 14.73 20.91 17.43
C TYR A 490 14.32 19.48 17.75
N LEU A 491 14.02 18.70 16.72
CA LEU A 491 13.68 17.28 16.79
C LEU A 491 14.84 16.45 16.25
N ALA A 492 15.25 15.44 17.02
CA ALA A 492 16.33 14.54 16.69
C ALA A 492 15.96 13.09 17.05
N HIS A 493 16.37 12.13 16.24
CA HIS A 493 16.21 10.71 16.55
C HIS A 493 17.36 10.21 17.44
N PRO A 494 17.14 9.14 18.22
CA PRO A 494 18.23 8.33 18.74
C PRO A 494 18.92 7.56 17.60
N ALA A 495 20.12 7.03 17.86
CA ALA A 495 20.94 6.37 16.84
C ALA A 495 20.25 5.17 16.16
N GLU A 496 19.33 4.53 16.86
CA GLU A 496 18.54 3.40 16.39
C GLU A 496 17.60 3.79 15.25
N TYR A 497 17.02 5.00 15.30
CA TYR A 497 15.97 5.47 14.39
C TYR A 497 16.39 6.62 13.46
N SER A 498 17.60 7.14 13.62
CA SER A 498 18.12 8.18 12.72
C SER A 498 18.40 7.61 11.32
N LEU A 499 17.87 8.30 10.30
CA LEU A 499 18.00 7.90 8.89
C LEU A 499 19.22 8.54 8.23
N PHE A 500 19.31 9.88 8.27
CA PHE A 500 20.42 10.61 7.65
C PHE A 500 21.58 10.92 8.61
N ARG A 501 21.38 10.72 9.92
CA ARG A 501 22.42 10.84 10.96
C ARG A 501 22.96 12.25 11.21
N TYR A 502 22.42 13.28 10.55
CA TYR A 502 22.80 14.67 10.79
C TYR A 502 22.44 15.15 12.21
N ASP A 503 21.27 14.72 12.69
CA ASP A 503 20.78 14.94 14.04
C ASP A 503 21.71 14.37 15.12
N LEU A 504 22.32 13.21 14.88
CA LEU A 504 23.28 12.59 15.81
C LEU A 504 24.54 13.45 15.99
N VAL A 505 25.02 14.08 14.92
CA VAL A 505 26.17 15.00 14.99
C VAL A 505 25.88 16.16 15.93
N TYR A 506 24.67 16.73 15.85
CA TYR A 506 24.24 17.78 16.78
C TYR A 506 24.09 17.28 18.22
N LEU A 507 23.46 16.11 18.42
CA LEU A 507 23.28 15.53 19.75
C LEU A 507 24.62 15.22 20.44
N GLU A 508 25.58 14.67 19.70
CA GLU A 508 26.92 14.36 20.22
C GLU A 508 27.69 15.64 20.60
N ALA A 509 27.66 16.65 19.71
CA ALA A 509 28.33 17.93 19.98
C ALA A 509 27.75 18.64 21.22
N LEU A 510 26.43 18.64 21.38
CA LEU A 510 25.76 19.34 22.49
C LEU A 510 25.89 18.62 23.84
N ARG A 511 25.93 17.28 23.85
CA ARG A 511 26.15 16.52 25.11
C ARG A 511 27.54 16.71 25.70
N GLY A 512 28.53 17.02 24.86
CA GLY A 512 29.94 17.20 25.27
C GLY A 512 30.40 18.65 25.45
N SER A 513 29.58 19.64 25.08
CA SER A 513 30.02 21.04 24.99
C SER A 513 29.99 21.83 26.31
N GLY A 514 29.27 21.34 27.32
CA GLY A 514 29.01 22.10 28.55
C GLY A 514 28.09 23.31 28.34
N GLU A 515 27.48 23.44 27.15
CA GLU A 515 26.54 24.52 26.84
C GLU A 515 25.23 24.38 27.64
N ASN A 516 24.61 25.52 27.97
CA ASN A 516 23.28 25.54 28.57
C ASN A 516 22.23 25.14 27.52
N VAL A 517 21.91 23.84 27.47
CA VAL A 517 20.97 23.26 26.49
C VAL A 517 20.08 22.22 27.17
N GLU A 518 18.78 22.28 26.91
CA GLU A 518 17.80 21.30 27.38
C GLU A 518 17.63 20.21 26.31
N ILE A 519 18.12 19.00 26.59
CA ILE A 519 17.90 17.81 25.75
C ILE A 519 16.94 16.88 26.49
N ARG A 520 15.69 16.81 26.02
CA ARG A 520 14.64 16.02 26.66
C ARG A 520 14.33 14.76 25.86
N PRO A 521 14.46 13.55 26.45
CA PRO A 521 14.08 12.30 25.80
C PRO A 521 12.55 12.09 25.85
N TYR A 522 12.00 11.49 24.79
CA TYR A 522 10.62 11.05 24.72
C TYR A 522 10.58 9.53 24.51
N PRO A 523 10.15 8.76 25.52
CA PRO A 523 10.05 7.31 25.41
C PRO A 523 8.71 6.82 24.84
N ASP A 524 8.74 5.64 24.24
CA ASP A 524 7.55 4.85 23.92
C ASP A 524 6.92 4.21 25.18
N ARG A 525 5.87 3.40 25.00
CA ARG A 525 5.17 2.77 26.14
C ARG A 525 6.02 1.74 26.91
N GLN A 526 7.13 1.28 26.33
CA GLN A 526 8.06 0.34 26.94
C GLN A 526 9.32 1.04 27.49
N GLY A 527 9.36 2.38 27.49
CA GLY A 527 10.48 3.16 28.01
C GLY A 527 11.64 3.31 27.03
N GLN A 528 11.52 2.85 25.78
CA GLN A 528 12.56 3.04 24.77
C GLN A 528 12.47 4.47 24.22
N VAL A 529 13.57 5.22 24.25
CA VAL A 529 13.60 6.58 23.69
C VAL A 529 13.36 6.51 22.18
N VAL A 530 12.38 7.26 21.69
CA VAL A 530 12.01 7.29 20.26
C VAL A 530 12.45 8.59 19.56
N PHE A 531 12.52 9.70 20.29
CA PHE A 531 13.12 10.95 19.82
C PHE A 531 13.55 11.83 21.00
N TYR A 532 14.31 12.88 20.69
CA TYR A 532 14.71 13.93 21.60
C TYR A 532 14.20 15.28 21.10
N THR A 533 13.87 16.16 22.04
CA THR A 533 13.80 17.61 21.76
C THR A 533 15.05 18.29 22.27
N ILE A 534 15.57 19.26 21.51
CA ILE A 534 16.68 20.12 21.91
C ILE A 534 16.17 21.56 21.95
N LYS A 535 16.41 22.25 23.06
CA LYS A 535 16.03 23.65 23.24
C LYS A 535 17.16 24.44 23.91
N PHE A 536 17.41 25.64 23.40
CA PHE A 536 18.31 26.60 24.04
C PHE A 536 17.46 27.55 24.91
N PRO A 537 17.70 27.65 26.22
CA PRO A 537 16.98 28.57 27.09
C PRO A 537 17.32 30.03 26.74
N ALA A 538 16.48 30.96 27.22
CA ALA A 538 16.85 32.37 27.19
C ALA A 538 18.03 32.59 28.15
N ASP A 539 19.02 33.35 27.70
CA ASP A 539 20.17 33.78 28.51
C ASP A 539 19.73 34.64 29.72
#